data_AF-A0AAV6JV51-F1
#
_entry.id   AF-A0AAV6JV51-F1
#
_cell.length_a   1.000
_cell.length_b   1.000
_cell.length_c   1.000
_cell.angle_alpha   90.00
_cell.angle_beta   90.00
_cell.angle_gamma   90.00
#
_symmetry.space_group_name_H-M   'P 1'
#
loop_
_entity.id
_entity.type
_entity.pdbx_description
1 polymer ?
#
loop_
_entity_poly.entity_id
_entity_poly.type
_entity_poly.pdbx_seq_one_letter_code
_entity_poly.pdbx_strand_id
1 'polypeptide(L)'
;MPSVTWGVVQGRKEKLVSRVIICDYLKGIGIVPDELEDLELPSTVEVMRERVEFLQKLGLTIDDINEYPLMLGCSMRKNVIPVLGYLEKIGVQRSRLGEFIKNYPQVLHASVVVELVPVVKFLRGLDVEKQDIGYVLMKYPELLGFKLEGTMSTSVAYLVSIGVNPRDIGPMVTQYPYFLGMRVGTMIKPLVDYLVSLGLPKKILARLLEKRAYVLGYDLEETIKPNVECLISFGIRRETLASVIAQYPQIIGLPLKAKLSTQQYFFNLKLKIDPEGFARVIERMPQLISLNQNVLMKPIEFLIARAIPSEDVAKMVVKCPQLVAVPVGLMKNSYYFFKSEMGRPVKELVEFPEYFTYGLESRIKPRYQRLQSKGIRCSLAWLLNCSDQRFEERLQADYIETESAGPSFIMGGKLELPGGEIMSDVDEESDDEILYRRTVSL
;
A
#
# COMPACT_ATOMS: atom_id res chain seq x y z
N MET A 1 -53.75 -14.30 -50.20
CA MET A 1 -52.65 -15.01 -49.48
C MET A 1 -52.38 -14.32 -48.15
N PRO A 2 -52.79 -14.92 -47.02
CA PRO A 2 -52.28 -14.59 -45.69
C PRO A 2 -51.73 -15.87 -45.01
N SER A 3 -50.58 -16.37 -45.46
CA SER A 3 -49.93 -17.56 -44.85
C SER A 3 -48.78 -17.19 -43.91
N VAL A 4 -48.27 -15.96 -43.98
CA VAL A 4 -47.16 -15.48 -43.16
C VAL A 4 -47.61 -15.10 -41.74
N THR A 5 -48.86 -14.66 -41.57
CA THR A 5 -49.38 -14.17 -40.28
C THR A 5 -49.76 -15.29 -39.31
N TRP A 6 -50.27 -16.43 -39.79
CA TRP A 6 -50.70 -17.54 -38.94
C TRP A 6 -49.53 -18.27 -38.26
N GLY A 7 -48.45 -18.57 -38.98
CA GLY A 7 -47.26 -19.20 -38.39
C GLY A 7 -46.57 -18.32 -37.34
N VAL A 8 -46.59 -17.00 -37.54
CA VAL A 8 -46.03 -16.03 -36.58
C VAL A 8 -46.91 -15.91 -35.32
N VAL A 9 -48.24 -15.96 -35.47
CA VAL A 9 -49.18 -15.93 -34.34
C VAL A 9 -49.12 -17.23 -33.52
N GLN A 10 -48.99 -18.38 -34.18
CA GLN A 10 -48.88 -19.68 -33.52
C GLN A 10 -47.54 -19.81 -32.77
N GLY A 11 -46.42 -19.41 -33.39
CA GLY A 11 -45.12 -19.37 -32.72
C GLY A 11 -45.06 -18.39 -31.54
N ARG A 12 -45.82 -17.29 -31.56
CA ARG A 12 -45.94 -16.38 -30.39
C ARG A 12 -46.70 -17.02 -29.23
N LYS A 13 -47.78 -17.75 -29.51
CA LYS A 13 -48.54 -18.47 -28.46
C LYS A 13 -47.72 -19.58 -27.84
N GLU A 14 -47.01 -20.37 -28.64
CA GLU A 14 -46.13 -21.44 -28.15
C GLU A 14 -45.00 -20.89 -27.28
N LYS A 15 -44.37 -19.77 -27.67
CA LYS A 15 -43.35 -19.09 -26.85
C LYS A 15 -43.89 -18.61 -25.50
N LEU A 16 -45.11 -18.05 -25.47
CA LEU A 16 -45.74 -17.61 -24.22
C LEU A 16 -46.03 -18.80 -23.29
N VAL A 17 -46.50 -19.92 -23.83
CA VAL A 17 -46.75 -21.15 -23.06
C VAL A 17 -45.44 -21.71 -22.49
N SER A 18 -44.40 -21.87 -23.32
CA SER A 18 -43.08 -22.34 -22.85
C SER A 18 -42.51 -21.43 -21.76
N ARG A 19 -42.68 -20.12 -21.89
CA ARG A 19 -42.22 -19.15 -20.90
C ARG A 19 -42.90 -19.35 -19.55
N VAL A 20 -44.22 -19.48 -19.51
CA VAL A 20 -44.96 -19.72 -18.25
C VAL A 20 -44.47 -20.99 -17.56
N ILE A 21 -44.33 -22.08 -18.31
CA ILE A 21 -43.84 -23.37 -17.76
C ILE A 21 -42.42 -23.23 -17.20
N ILE A 22 -41.54 -22.49 -17.87
CA ILE A 22 -40.18 -22.22 -17.38
C ILE A 22 -40.21 -21.38 -16.10
N CYS A 23 -41.03 -20.33 -16.05
CA CYS A 23 -41.18 -19.50 -14.86
C CYS A 23 -41.72 -20.30 -13.67
N ASP A 24 -42.69 -21.20 -13.89
CA ASP A 24 -43.23 -22.08 -12.84
C ASP A 24 -42.17 -23.07 -12.33
N TYR A 25 -41.37 -23.64 -13.24
CA TYR A 25 -40.22 -24.46 -12.87
C TYR A 25 -39.21 -23.69 -12.01
N LEU A 26 -38.81 -22.49 -12.44
CA LEU A 26 -37.87 -21.63 -11.72
C LEU A 26 -38.40 -21.31 -10.30
N LYS A 27 -39.67 -20.92 -10.19
CA LYS A 27 -40.33 -20.71 -8.89
C LYS A 27 -40.32 -21.97 -8.03
N GLY A 28 -40.58 -23.13 -8.63
CA GLY A 28 -40.56 -24.42 -7.95
C GLY A 28 -39.21 -24.82 -7.35
N ILE A 29 -38.11 -24.28 -7.86
CA ILE A 29 -36.75 -24.47 -7.30
C ILE A 29 -36.24 -23.27 -6.50
N GLY A 30 -37.10 -22.28 -6.24
CA GLY A 30 -36.78 -21.10 -5.43
C GLY A 30 -36.14 -19.92 -6.18
N ILE A 31 -36.15 -19.93 -7.52
CA ILE A 31 -35.67 -18.80 -8.34
C ILE A 31 -36.84 -17.85 -8.64
N VAL A 32 -36.63 -16.55 -8.45
CA VAL A 32 -37.61 -15.49 -8.72
C VAL A 32 -37.44 -14.98 -10.17
N PRO A 33 -38.41 -15.23 -11.07
CA PRO A 33 -38.23 -14.97 -12.51
C PRO A 33 -38.73 -13.59 -12.95
N ASP A 34 -39.10 -12.69 -12.04
CA ASP A 34 -39.79 -11.43 -12.34
C ASP A 34 -38.93 -10.51 -13.24
N GLU A 35 -37.61 -10.50 -13.05
CA GLU A 35 -36.69 -9.73 -13.90
C GLU A 35 -36.46 -10.34 -15.29
N LEU A 36 -36.95 -11.56 -15.55
CA LEU A 36 -36.73 -12.24 -16.82
C LEU A 36 -37.77 -11.85 -17.89
N GLU A 37 -38.79 -11.05 -17.55
CA GLU A 37 -39.97 -10.75 -18.38
C GLU A 37 -39.64 -10.38 -19.83
N ASP A 38 -38.65 -9.50 -20.01
CA ASP A 38 -38.26 -8.98 -21.32
C ASP A 38 -37.14 -9.80 -22.01
N LEU A 39 -36.64 -10.86 -21.37
CA LEU A 39 -35.57 -11.69 -21.92
C LEU A 39 -36.09 -12.85 -22.76
N GLU A 40 -35.36 -13.15 -23.84
CA GLU A 40 -35.55 -14.39 -24.59
C GLU A 40 -35.05 -15.58 -23.77
N LEU A 41 -35.98 -16.37 -23.25
CA LEU A 41 -35.70 -17.60 -22.52
C LEU A 41 -35.52 -18.79 -23.48
N PRO A 42 -34.81 -19.85 -23.05
CA PRO A 42 -34.74 -21.10 -23.80
C PRO A 42 -36.13 -21.69 -24.10
N SER A 43 -36.23 -22.55 -25.11
CA SER A 43 -37.51 -23.07 -25.60
C SER A 43 -38.15 -24.13 -24.70
N THR A 44 -37.38 -24.78 -23.81
CA THR A 44 -37.87 -25.87 -22.95
C THR A 44 -37.32 -25.77 -21.52
N VAL A 45 -38.01 -26.43 -20.59
CA VAL A 45 -37.63 -26.52 -19.17
C VAL A 45 -36.33 -27.28 -18.99
N GLU A 46 -36.09 -28.33 -19.78
CA GLU A 46 -34.87 -29.14 -19.72
C GLU A 46 -33.64 -28.28 -19.99
N VAL A 47 -33.70 -27.42 -21.01
CA VAL A 47 -32.60 -26.49 -21.32
C VAL A 47 -32.40 -25.48 -20.19
N MET A 48 -33.48 -25.00 -19.57
CA MET A 48 -33.35 -24.10 -18.42
C MET A 48 -32.74 -24.82 -17.20
N ARG A 49 -33.17 -26.06 -16.94
CA ARG A 49 -32.61 -26.91 -15.87
C ARG A 49 -31.12 -27.12 -16.06
N GLU A 50 -30.68 -27.45 -17.27
CA GLU A 50 -29.25 -27.61 -17.58
C GLU A 50 -28.45 -26.32 -17.32
N ARG A 51 -29.02 -25.14 -17.61
CA ARG A 51 -28.38 -23.84 -17.29
C ARG A 51 -28.22 -23.65 -15.79
N VAL A 52 -29.27 -23.90 -15.01
CA VAL A 52 -29.24 -23.79 -13.55
C VAL A 52 -28.22 -24.77 -12.97
N GLU A 53 -28.27 -26.04 -13.38
CA GLU A 53 -27.32 -27.07 -12.93
C GLU A 53 -25.87 -26.72 -13.29
N PHE A 54 -25.65 -26.09 -14.46
CA PHE A 54 -24.33 -25.62 -14.86
C PHE A 54 -23.82 -24.52 -13.93
N LEU A 55 -24.65 -23.52 -13.60
CA LEU A 55 -24.29 -22.46 -12.67
C LEU A 55 -24.03 -23.01 -11.25
N GLN A 56 -24.83 -23.98 -10.81
CA GLN A 56 -24.60 -24.68 -9.55
C GLN A 56 -23.28 -25.47 -9.54
N LYS A 57 -22.93 -26.13 -10.66
CA LYS A 57 -21.63 -26.81 -10.82
C LYS A 57 -20.44 -25.84 -10.82
N LEU A 58 -20.65 -24.57 -11.20
CA LEU A 58 -19.65 -23.52 -11.05
C LEU A 58 -19.51 -23.03 -9.61
N GLY A 59 -20.47 -23.35 -8.73
CA GLY A 59 -20.47 -22.97 -7.32
C GLY A 59 -21.46 -21.86 -6.96
N LEU A 60 -22.36 -21.47 -7.87
CA LEU A 60 -23.42 -20.49 -7.55
C LEU A 60 -24.60 -21.17 -6.84
N THR A 61 -25.06 -20.57 -5.77
CA THR A 61 -26.28 -20.97 -5.06
C THR A 61 -27.53 -20.40 -5.73
N ILE A 62 -28.71 -20.86 -5.31
CA ILE A 62 -29.98 -20.28 -5.76
C ILE A 62 -30.08 -18.80 -5.35
N ASP A 63 -29.57 -18.45 -4.17
CA ASP A 63 -29.54 -17.07 -3.70
C ASP A 63 -28.66 -16.19 -4.59
N ASP A 64 -27.47 -16.67 -4.97
CA ASP A 64 -26.58 -15.94 -5.91
C ASP A 64 -27.24 -15.75 -7.29
N ILE A 65 -28.03 -16.72 -7.75
CA ILE A 65 -28.80 -16.60 -8.99
C ILE A 65 -29.94 -15.60 -8.83
N ASN A 66 -30.60 -15.54 -7.67
CA ASN A 66 -31.64 -14.57 -7.37
C ASN A 66 -31.11 -13.13 -7.24
N GLU A 67 -29.85 -12.95 -6.84
CA GLU A 67 -29.20 -11.63 -6.83
C GLU A 67 -28.99 -11.08 -8.26
N TYR A 68 -28.91 -11.95 -9.28
CA TYR A 68 -28.85 -11.52 -10.68
C TYR A 68 -29.50 -12.55 -11.63
N PRO A 69 -30.84 -12.62 -11.70
CA PRO A 69 -31.54 -13.66 -12.48
C PRO A 69 -31.23 -13.58 -13.98
N LEU A 70 -30.92 -12.38 -14.50
CA LEU A 70 -30.64 -12.11 -15.91
C LEU A 70 -29.56 -13.02 -16.52
N MET A 71 -28.64 -13.56 -15.70
CA MET A 71 -27.64 -14.53 -16.17
C MET A 71 -28.26 -15.79 -16.78
N LEU A 72 -29.47 -16.18 -16.35
CA LEU A 72 -30.20 -17.32 -16.91
C LEU A 72 -30.65 -17.09 -18.35
N GLY A 73 -30.77 -15.82 -18.77
CA GLY A 73 -31.06 -15.44 -20.16
C GLY A 73 -29.86 -15.61 -21.09
N CYS A 74 -28.63 -15.68 -20.56
CA CYS A 74 -27.42 -15.74 -21.36
C CYS A 74 -27.35 -17.01 -22.23
N SER A 75 -26.83 -16.87 -23.45
CA SER A 75 -26.60 -18.02 -24.31
C SER A 75 -25.40 -18.83 -23.80
N MET A 76 -25.62 -20.11 -23.49
CA MET A 76 -24.53 -21.01 -23.07
C MET A 76 -23.40 -21.08 -24.11
N ARG A 77 -23.75 -21.18 -25.40
CA ARG A 77 -22.78 -21.34 -26.48
C ARG A 77 -22.15 -20.03 -26.93
N LYS A 78 -22.91 -18.93 -26.97
CA LYS A 78 -22.41 -17.65 -27.50
C LYS A 78 -21.74 -16.79 -26.44
N ASN A 79 -22.14 -16.91 -25.17
CA ASN A 79 -21.67 -16.04 -24.10
C ASN A 79 -21.01 -16.82 -22.96
N VAL A 80 -21.77 -17.65 -22.22
CA VAL A 80 -21.29 -18.24 -20.96
C VAL A 80 -20.01 -19.08 -21.14
N ILE A 81 -20.02 -20.09 -22.02
CA ILE A 81 -18.85 -20.95 -22.23
C ILE A 81 -17.65 -20.16 -22.78
N PRO A 82 -17.79 -19.31 -23.83
CA PRO A 82 -16.68 -18.47 -24.29
C PRO A 82 -16.11 -17.53 -23.23
N VAL A 83 -16.96 -16.88 -22.42
CA VAL A 83 -16.53 -15.96 -21.35
C VAL A 83 -15.72 -16.72 -20.32
N LEU A 84 -16.23 -17.84 -19.81
CA LEU A 84 -15.52 -18.64 -18.81
C LEU A 84 -14.18 -19.18 -19.35
N GLY A 85 -14.17 -19.71 -20.57
CA GLY A 85 -12.94 -20.19 -21.21
C GLY A 85 -11.92 -19.06 -21.44
N TYR A 86 -12.37 -17.84 -21.70
CA TYR A 86 -11.50 -16.68 -21.81
C TYR A 86 -10.95 -16.23 -20.45
N LEU A 87 -11.78 -16.21 -19.40
CA LEU A 87 -11.36 -15.91 -18.03
C LEU A 87 -10.28 -16.92 -17.56
N GLU A 88 -10.46 -18.21 -17.83
CA GLU A 88 -9.42 -19.22 -17.58
C GLU A 88 -8.13 -18.92 -18.34
N LYS A 89 -8.25 -18.58 -19.63
CA LYS A 89 -7.09 -18.27 -20.50
C LYS A 89 -6.27 -17.07 -19.99
N ILE A 90 -6.90 -16.09 -19.35
CA ILE A 90 -6.21 -14.89 -18.82
C ILE A 90 -5.75 -15.06 -17.37
N GLY A 91 -5.89 -16.25 -16.79
CA GLY A 91 -5.30 -16.61 -15.51
C GLY A 91 -6.29 -16.71 -14.34
N VAL A 92 -7.61 -16.61 -14.56
CA VAL A 92 -8.59 -16.91 -13.51
C VAL A 92 -8.65 -18.43 -13.32
N GLN A 93 -8.38 -18.89 -12.10
CA GLN A 93 -8.42 -20.33 -11.82
C GLN A 93 -9.83 -20.88 -11.98
N ARG A 94 -9.97 -22.08 -12.56
CA ARG A 94 -11.27 -22.74 -12.77
C ARG A 94 -12.09 -22.87 -11.48
N SER A 95 -11.43 -23.11 -10.34
CA SER A 95 -12.07 -23.17 -9.02
C SER A 95 -12.63 -21.84 -8.53
N ARG A 96 -12.17 -20.71 -9.09
CA ARG A 96 -12.60 -19.35 -8.72
C ARG A 96 -13.55 -18.72 -9.73
N LEU A 97 -13.91 -19.42 -10.80
CA LEU A 97 -14.86 -18.90 -11.78
C LEU A 97 -16.23 -18.62 -11.16
N GLY A 98 -16.73 -19.51 -10.30
CA GLY A 98 -17.99 -19.27 -9.59
C GLY A 98 -17.96 -17.99 -8.75
N GLU A 99 -16.87 -17.79 -8.00
CA GLU A 99 -16.64 -16.56 -7.21
C GLU A 99 -16.59 -15.32 -8.12
N PHE A 100 -15.92 -15.40 -9.27
CA PHE A 100 -15.88 -14.30 -10.24
C PHE A 100 -17.28 -13.95 -10.75
N ILE A 101 -18.06 -14.96 -11.17
CA ILE A 101 -19.42 -14.74 -11.69
C ILE A 101 -20.34 -14.21 -10.60
N LYS A 102 -20.21 -14.70 -9.36
CA LYS A 102 -20.96 -14.18 -8.22
C LYS A 102 -20.70 -12.67 -8.03
N ASN A 103 -19.44 -12.25 -8.09
CA ASN A 103 -19.08 -10.85 -7.85
C ASN A 103 -19.38 -9.93 -9.05
N TYR A 104 -19.44 -10.45 -10.27
CA TYR A 104 -19.67 -9.66 -11.49
C TYR A 104 -20.42 -10.45 -12.57
N PRO A 105 -21.70 -10.80 -12.33
CA PRO A 105 -22.46 -11.72 -13.18
C PRO A 105 -22.76 -11.16 -14.57
N GLN A 106 -22.83 -9.83 -14.72
CA GLN A 106 -23.01 -9.14 -15.99
C GLN A 106 -21.93 -9.48 -17.03
N VAL A 107 -20.75 -9.98 -16.61
CA VAL A 107 -19.72 -10.48 -17.55
C VAL A 107 -20.24 -11.58 -18.47
N LEU A 108 -21.25 -12.34 -18.03
CA LEU A 108 -21.86 -13.41 -18.82
C LEU A 108 -22.66 -12.89 -20.01
N HIS A 109 -23.01 -11.60 -20.05
CA HIS A 109 -23.63 -10.97 -21.21
C HIS A 109 -22.60 -10.50 -22.23
N ALA A 110 -21.33 -10.35 -21.82
CA ALA A 110 -20.30 -9.72 -22.63
C ALA A 110 -19.86 -10.58 -23.82
N SER A 111 -19.45 -9.89 -24.88
CA SER A 111 -18.71 -10.46 -26.00
C SER A 111 -17.22 -10.53 -25.66
N VAL A 112 -16.65 -11.73 -25.69
CA VAL A 112 -15.21 -11.92 -25.47
C VAL A 112 -14.37 -11.05 -26.41
N VAL A 113 -14.72 -11.03 -27.70
CA VAL A 113 -13.91 -10.36 -28.73
C VAL A 113 -14.07 -8.84 -28.69
N VAL A 114 -15.30 -8.36 -28.48
CA VAL A 114 -15.63 -6.94 -28.60
C VAL A 114 -15.43 -6.19 -27.28
N GLU A 115 -15.62 -6.84 -26.14
CA GLU A 115 -15.64 -6.18 -24.83
C GLU A 115 -14.46 -6.65 -23.96
N LEU A 116 -14.29 -7.95 -23.76
CA LEU A 116 -13.28 -8.46 -22.80
C LEU A 116 -11.84 -8.34 -23.32
N VAL A 117 -11.59 -8.73 -24.58
CA VAL A 117 -10.24 -8.68 -25.18
C VAL A 117 -9.66 -7.26 -25.20
N PRO A 118 -10.41 -6.21 -25.60
CA PRO A 118 -9.90 -4.84 -25.55
C PRO A 118 -9.51 -4.36 -24.15
N VAL A 119 -10.28 -4.69 -23.10
CA VAL A 119 -9.93 -4.37 -21.71
C VAL A 119 -8.64 -5.06 -21.29
N VAL A 120 -8.49 -6.35 -21.59
CA VAL A 120 -7.25 -7.08 -21.29
C VAL A 120 -6.05 -6.50 -22.05
N LYS A 121 -6.22 -6.11 -23.32
CA LYS A 121 -5.17 -5.43 -24.10
C LYS A 121 -4.81 -4.08 -23.50
N PHE A 122 -5.80 -3.32 -23.03
CA PHE A 122 -5.58 -2.05 -22.35
C PHE A 122 -4.76 -2.23 -21.07
N LEU A 123 -5.13 -3.18 -20.20
CA LEU A 123 -4.36 -3.50 -18.99
C LEU A 123 -2.92 -3.92 -19.32
N ARG A 124 -2.73 -4.72 -20.37
CA ARG A 124 -1.38 -5.08 -20.88
C ARG A 124 -0.61 -3.87 -21.40
N GLY A 125 -1.29 -2.89 -21.99
CA GLY A 125 -0.70 -1.62 -22.45
C GLY A 125 -0.36 -0.65 -21.31
N LEU A 126 -0.89 -0.88 -20.11
CA LEU A 126 -0.49 -0.21 -18.86
C LEU A 126 0.68 -0.92 -18.15
N ASP A 127 1.36 -1.85 -18.82
CA ASP A 127 2.44 -2.68 -18.25
C ASP A 127 2.00 -3.63 -17.11
N VAL A 128 0.71 -3.98 -17.01
CA VAL A 128 0.28 -5.08 -16.12
C VAL A 128 0.78 -6.41 -16.67
N GLU A 129 1.48 -7.21 -15.86
CA GLU A 129 2.02 -8.49 -16.29
C GLU A 129 0.93 -9.49 -16.70
N LYS A 130 1.22 -10.35 -17.70
CA LYS A 130 0.22 -11.28 -18.27
C LYS A 130 -0.32 -12.23 -17.21
N GLN A 131 0.56 -12.66 -16.30
CA GLN A 131 0.23 -13.54 -15.19
C GLN A 131 -0.63 -12.87 -14.12
N ASP A 132 -0.56 -11.54 -14.01
CA ASP A 132 -1.30 -10.76 -13.01
C ASP A 132 -2.68 -10.32 -13.48
N ILE A 133 -2.99 -10.41 -14.79
CA ILE A 133 -4.30 -9.99 -15.34
C ILE A 133 -5.46 -10.70 -14.63
N GLY A 134 -5.38 -12.03 -14.48
CA GLY A 134 -6.40 -12.79 -13.77
C GLY A 134 -6.54 -12.35 -12.30
N TYR A 135 -5.43 -12.06 -11.63
CA TYR A 135 -5.43 -11.55 -10.24
C TYR A 135 -6.08 -10.16 -10.13
N VAL A 136 -5.75 -9.24 -11.04
CA VAL A 136 -6.33 -7.89 -11.11
C VAL A 136 -7.84 -7.95 -11.33
N LEU A 137 -8.29 -8.76 -12.30
CA LEU A 137 -9.73 -8.88 -12.61
C LEU A 137 -10.49 -9.63 -11.52
N MET A 138 -9.89 -10.57 -10.81
CA MET A 138 -10.51 -11.16 -9.61
C MET A 138 -10.72 -10.12 -8.51
N LYS A 139 -9.84 -9.13 -8.40
CA LYS A 139 -9.90 -8.07 -7.38
C LYS A 139 -10.88 -6.96 -7.74
N TYR A 140 -10.97 -6.61 -9.04
CA TYR A 140 -11.87 -5.58 -9.53
C TYR A 140 -12.46 -5.94 -10.90
N PRO A 141 -13.44 -6.86 -10.95
CA PRO A 141 -13.99 -7.37 -12.21
C PRO A 141 -14.78 -6.31 -13.00
N GLU A 142 -15.26 -5.26 -12.35
CA GLU A 142 -15.98 -4.13 -12.96
C GLU A 142 -15.14 -3.37 -14.01
N LEU A 143 -13.81 -3.54 -13.99
CA LEU A 143 -12.94 -3.06 -15.06
C LEU A 143 -13.39 -3.54 -16.45
N LEU A 144 -13.97 -4.74 -16.54
CA LEU A 144 -14.48 -5.30 -17.79
C LEU A 144 -15.70 -4.54 -18.34
N GLY A 145 -16.39 -3.77 -17.50
CA GLY A 145 -17.54 -2.94 -17.89
C GLY A 145 -17.16 -1.49 -18.21
N PHE A 146 -15.93 -1.06 -17.94
CA PHE A 146 -15.53 0.32 -18.19
C PHE A 146 -15.17 0.58 -19.65
N LYS A 147 -15.57 1.77 -20.10
CA LYS A 147 -15.10 2.31 -21.38
C LYS A 147 -13.60 2.56 -21.31
N LEU A 148 -12.85 2.06 -22.29
CA LEU A 148 -11.40 2.26 -22.40
C LEU A 148 -11.05 3.75 -22.49
N GLU A 149 -11.74 4.44 -23.40
CA GLU A 149 -11.73 5.90 -23.53
C GLU A 149 -12.74 6.47 -22.53
N GLY A 150 -12.25 6.81 -21.35
CA GLY A 150 -13.08 7.26 -20.23
C GLY A 150 -12.27 7.31 -18.94
N THR A 151 -12.92 6.93 -17.84
CA THR A 151 -12.36 7.04 -16.48
C THR A 151 -10.97 6.44 -16.37
N MET A 152 -10.75 5.21 -16.89
CA MET A 152 -9.46 4.53 -16.79
C MET A 152 -8.31 5.34 -17.41
N SER A 153 -8.49 5.79 -18.65
CA SER A 153 -7.50 6.60 -19.36
C SER A 153 -7.28 7.96 -18.68
N THR A 154 -8.34 8.60 -18.18
CA THR A 154 -8.21 9.89 -17.48
C THR A 154 -7.47 9.76 -16.15
N SER A 155 -7.70 8.68 -15.39
CA SER A 155 -7.01 8.41 -14.13
C SER A 155 -5.52 8.18 -14.35
N VAL A 156 -5.15 7.36 -15.34
CA VAL A 156 -3.75 7.14 -15.72
C VAL A 156 -3.09 8.44 -16.17
N ALA A 157 -3.73 9.19 -17.07
CA ALA A 157 -3.20 10.45 -17.57
C ALA A 157 -2.97 11.48 -16.44
N TYR A 158 -3.89 11.56 -15.49
CA TYR A 158 -3.74 12.45 -14.34
C TYR A 158 -2.56 12.02 -13.44
N LEU A 159 -2.43 10.73 -13.12
CA LEU A 159 -1.32 10.22 -12.31
C LEU A 159 0.04 10.49 -12.98
N VAL A 160 0.15 10.26 -14.29
CA VAL A 160 1.36 10.60 -15.04
C VAL A 160 1.63 12.12 -15.00
N SER A 161 0.58 12.96 -15.10
CA SER A 161 0.72 14.42 -15.06
C SER A 161 1.22 14.97 -13.72
N ILE A 162 1.01 14.25 -12.61
CA ILE A 162 1.53 14.64 -11.28
C ILE A 162 2.93 14.08 -11.00
N GLY A 163 3.49 13.31 -11.93
CA GLY A 163 4.86 12.82 -11.90
C GLY A 163 5.02 11.33 -11.62
N VAL A 164 3.94 10.53 -11.64
CA VAL A 164 4.04 9.06 -11.56
C VAL A 164 4.71 8.54 -12.82
N ASN A 165 5.73 7.70 -12.65
CA ASN A 165 6.40 7.08 -13.78
C ASN A 165 5.43 6.15 -14.54
N PRO A 166 5.28 6.29 -15.87
CA PRO A 166 4.42 5.42 -16.66
C PRO A 166 4.67 3.92 -16.47
N ARG A 167 5.92 3.52 -16.23
CA ARG A 167 6.30 2.11 -15.99
C ARG A 167 5.79 1.56 -14.66
N ASP A 168 5.54 2.44 -13.68
CA ASP A 168 5.02 2.04 -12.37
C ASP A 168 3.48 1.95 -12.35
N ILE A 169 2.78 2.40 -13.42
CA ILE A 169 1.32 2.28 -13.51
C ILE A 169 0.89 0.81 -13.47
N GLY A 170 1.56 -0.09 -14.19
CA GLY A 170 1.25 -1.53 -14.19
C GLY A 170 1.32 -2.13 -12.78
N PRO A 171 2.46 -2.02 -12.07
CA PRO A 171 2.58 -2.38 -10.67
C PRO A 171 1.52 -1.75 -9.75
N MET A 172 1.19 -0.46 -9.96
CA MET A 172 0.13 0.21 -9.21
C MET A 172 -1.24 -0.44 -9.46
N VAL A 173 -1.58 -0.80 -10.71
CA VAL A 173 -2.84 -1.50 -11.04
C VAL A 173 -2.87 -2.88 -10.39
N THR A 174 -1.76 -3.62 -10.39
CA THR A 174 -1.67 -4.91 -9.69
C THR A 174 -1.91 -4.74 -8.18
N GLN A 175 -1.36 -3.69 -7.57
CA GLN A 175 -1.54 -3.41 -6.14
C GLN A 175 -2.96 -2.93 -5.80
N TYR A 176 -3.52 -1.99 -6.57
CA TYR A 176 -4.79 -1.32 -6.27
C TYR A 176 -5.53 -0.93 -7.56
N PRO A 177 -6.23 -1.86 -8.23
CA PRO A 177 -6.83 -1.61 -9.55
C PRO A 177 -7.99 -0.61 -9.52
N TYR A 178 -8.58 -0.37 -8.35
CA TYR A 178 -9.76 0.50 -8.19
C TYR A 178 -9.53 1.93 -8.66
N PHE A 179 -8.29 2.45 -8.66
CA PHE A 179 -8.03 3.81 -9.14
C PHE A 179 -8.38 4.03 -10.62
N LEU A 180 -8.40 2.96 -11.42
CA LEU A 180 -8.86 3.03 -12.82
C LEU A 180 -10.37 3.33 -12.93
N GLY A 181 -11.15 2.99 -11.91
CA GLY A 181 -12.58 3.32 -11.81
C GLY A 181 -12.87 4.64 -11.08
N MET A 182 -11.87 5.28 -10.49
CA MET A 182 -12.06 6.50 -9.71
C MET A 182 -12.15 7.74 -10.60
N ARG A 183 -13.12 8.61 -10.34
CA ARG A 183 -13.24 9.90 -11.05
C ARG A 183 -12.12 10.84 -10.61
N VAL A 184 -11.32 11.33 -11.56
CA VAL A 184 -10.21 12.25 -11.28
C VAL A 184 -10.69 13.50 -10.55
N GLY A 185 -11.71 14.19 -11.08
CA GLY A 185 -12.12 15.50 -10.55
C GLY A 185 -12.72 15.48 -9.15
N THR A 186 -13.31 14.36 -8.72
CA THR A 186 -14.03 14.27 -7.44
C THR A 186 -13.31 13.41 -6.40
N MET A 187 -12.43 12.51 -6.82
CA MET A 187 -11.75 11.58 -5.90
C MET A 187 -10.24 11.81 -5.88
N ILE A 188 -9.57 11.60 -7.02
CA ILE A 188 -8.09 11.58 -7.07
C ILE A 188 -7.52 12.98 -6.90
N LYS A 189 -8.04 13.96 -7.63
CA LYS A 189 -7.53 15.32 -7.63
C LYS A 189 -7.70 16.03 -6.28
N PRO A 190 -8.87 16.00 -5.62
CA PRO A 190 -9.02 16.60 -4.29
C PRO A 190 -8.05 16.02 -3.25
N LEU A 191 -7.84 14.70 -3.27
CA LEU A 191 -6.88 14.04 -2.38
C LEU A 191 -5.45 14.52 -2.65
N VAL A 192 -5.05 14.55 -3.91
CA VAL A 192 -3.71 15.02 -4.30
C VAL A 192 -3.50 16.49 -3.93
N ASP A 193 -4.48 17.36 -4.23
CA ASP A 193 -4.40 18.79 -3.90
C ASP A 193 -4.33 19.01 -2.39
N TYR A 194 -5.08 18.24 -1.60
CA TYR A 194 -5.03 18.29 -0.14
C TYR A 194 -3.65 17.90 0.39
N LEU A 195 -3.07 16.77 -0.06
CA LEU A 195 -1.74 16.35 0.39
C LEU A 195 -0.65 17.35 -0.01
N VAL A 196 -0.76 17.94 -1.19
CA VAL A 196 0.14 19.03 -1.63
C VAL A 196 -0.03 20.27 -0.75
N SER A 197 -1.26 20.60 -0.33
CA SER A 197 -1.52 21.74 0.59
C SER A 197 -0.91 21.56 1.99
N LEU A 198 -0.63 20.32 2.40
CA LEU A 198 0.11 20.00 3.62
C LEU A 198 1.63 20.18 3.48
N GLY A 199 2.11 20.59 2.29
CA GLY A 199 3.52 20.78 2.00
C GLY A 199 4.20 19.56 1.37
N LEU A 200 3.46 18.51 0.99
CA LEU A 200 4.05 17.34 0.34
C LEU A 200 4.37 17.65 -1.14
N PRO A 201 5.64 17.60 -1.59
CA PRO A 201 5.97 17.88 -2.97
C PRO A 201 5.36 16.84 -3.92
N LYS A 202 4.83 17.28 -5.07
CA LYS A 202 4.18 16.39 -6.05
C LYS A 202 5.06 15.20 -6.46
N LYS A 203 6.37 15.41 -6.66
CA LYS A 203 7.32 14.34 -7.00
C LYS A 203 7.42 13.27 -5.90
N ILE A 204 7.39 13.68 -4.63
CA ILE A 204 7.40 12.73 -3.51
C ILE A 204 6.06 12.01 -3.41
N LEU A 205 4.95 12.73 -3.59
CA LEU A 205 3.63 12.13 -3.63
C LEU A 205 3.51 11.10 -4.77
N ALA A 206 4.05 11.39 -5.95
CA ALA A 206 4.10 10.43 -7.06
C ALA A 206 4.85 9.15 -6.64
N ARG A 207 6.08 9.26 -6.10
CA ARG A 207 6.85 8.12 -5.59
C ARG A 207 6.14 7.34 -4.48
N LEU A 208 5.41 8.05 -3.63
CA LEU A 208 4.57 7.45 -2.59
C LEU A 208 3.46 6.61 -3.22
N LEU A 209 2.76 7.14 -4.23
CA LEU A 209 1.68 6.44 -4.93
C LEU A 209 2.19 5.24 -5.75
N GLU A 210 3.36 5.35 -6.38
CA GLU A 210 4.03 4.25 -7.09
C GLU A 210 4.21 3.03 -6.19
N LYS A 211 4.61 3.25 -4.93
CA LYS A 211 4.83 2.15 -3.95
C LYS A 211 3.58 1.77 -3.17
N ARG A 212 2.63 2.70 -3.01
CA ARG A 212 1.48 2.62 -2.09
C ARG A 212 0.20 3.17 -2.74
N ALA A 213 -0.20 2.59 -3.88
CA ALA A 213 -1.38 2.99 -4.64
C ALA A 213 -2.69 2.93 -3.83
N TYR A 214 -2.77 2.06 -2.81
CA TYR A 214 -3.93 1.97 -1.91
C TYR A 214 -4.24 3.27 -1.17
N VAL A 215 -3.29 4.21 -1.06
CA VAL A 215 -3.51 5.53 -0.45
C VAL A 215 -4.60 6.31 -1.17
N LEU A 216 -4.77 6.10 -2.48
CA LEU A 216 -5.85 6.68 -3.27
C LEU A 216 -7.24 6.22 -2.81
N GLY A 217 -7.32 5.05 -2.17
CA GLY A 217 -8.56 4.46 -1.69
C GLY A 217 -9.08 5.01 -0.37
N TYR A 218 -8.29 5.83 0.34
CA TYR A 218 -8.75 6.43 1.57
C TYR A 218 -9.72 7.58 1.30
N ASP A 219 -10.79 7.65 2.08
CA ASP A 219 -11.74 8.74 2.00
C ASP A 219 -11.11 10.04 2.52
N LEU A 220 -11.22 11.12 1.74
CA LEU A 220 -10.59 12.39 2.06
C LEU A 220 -11.22 13.05 3.30
N GLU A 221 -12.55 13.05 3.41
CA GLU A 221 -13.29 13.79 4.42
C GLU A 221 -13.45 12.96 5.71
N GLU A 222 -13.72 11.67 5.56
CA GLU A 222 -14.02 10.77 6.69
C GLU A 222 -12.77 10.13 7.29
N THR A 223 -11.67 10.02 6.52
CA THR A 223 -10.45 9.34 6.98
C THR A 223 -9.22 10.25 7.01
N ILE A 224 -8.82 10.83 5.87
CA ILE A 224 -7.54 11.53 5.76
C ILE A 224 -7.54 12.82 6.60
N LYS A 225 -8.53 13.71 6.41
CA LYS A 225 -8.61 14.98 7.15
C LYS A 225 -8.71 14.77 8.67
N PRO A 226 -9.60 13.90 9.20
CA PRO A 226 -9.65 13.61 10.63
C PRO A 226 -8.34 13.07 11.18
N ASN A 227 -7.62 12.23 10.43
CA ASN A 227 -6.32 11.73 10.85
C ASN A 227 -5.25 12.83 10.85
N VAL A 228 -5.26 13.75 9.89
CA VAL A 228 -4.34 14.90 9.89
C VAL A 228 -4.62 15.83 11.07
N GLU A 229 -5.89 16.16 11.35
CA GLU A 229 -6.26 16.95 12.52
C GLU A 229 -5.92 16.23 13.83
N CYS A 230 -6.02 14.90 13.85
CA CYS A 230 -5.57 14.11 14.98
C CYS A 230 -4.06 14.25 15.20
N LEU A 231 -3.22 14.21 14.15
CA LEU A 231 -1.78 14.44 14.29
C LEU A 231 -1.50 15.81 14.94
N ILE A 232 -2.18 16.85 14.46
CA ILE A 232 -2.06 18.22 14.98
C ILE A 232 -2.49 18.29 16.45
N SER A 233 -3.61 17.66 16.82
CA SER A 233 -4.10 17.65 18.21
C SER A 233 -3.15 16.95 19.19
N PHE A 234 -2.27 16.07 18.71
CA PHE A 234 -1.23 15.40 19.49
C PHE A 234 0.09 16.18 19.53
N GLY A 235 0.12 17.40 19.00
CA GLY A 235 1.28 18.30 19.04
C GLY A 235 2.23 18.16 17.84
N ILE A 236 1.88 17.38 16.82
CA ILE A 236 2.71 17.28 15.61
C ILE A 236 2.57 18.58 14.82
N ARG A 237 3.72 19.16 14.46
CA ARG A 237 3.76 20.49 13.86
C ARG A 237 3.31 20.45 12.41
N ARG A 238 2.65 21.51 11.94
CA ARG A 238 2.08 21.54 10.58
C ARG A 238 3.17 21.42 9.51
N GLU A 239 4.33 22.02 9.76
CA GLU A 239 5.50 21.99 8.90
C GLU A 239 6.17 20.60 8.81
N THR A 240 5.92 19.69 9.77
CA THR A 240 6.48 18.33 9.75
C THR A 240 5.51 17.30 9.18
N LEU A 241 4.22 17.63 9.01
CA LEU A 241 3.18 16.72 8.49
C LEU A 241 3.57 16.09 7.16
N ALA A 242 4.07 16.89 6.20
CA ALA A 242 4.51 16.38 4.91
C ALA A 242 5.59 15.30 5.05
N SER A 243 6.57 15.52 5.93
CA SER A 243 7.64 14.55 6.21
C SER A 243 7.09 13.31 6.90
N VAL A 244 6.22 13.47 7.90
CA VAL A 244 5.58 12.35 8.62
C VAL A 244 4.80 11.45 7.66
N ILE A 245 4.02 12.05 6.76
CA ILE A 245 3.23 11.32 5.76
C ILE A 245 4.15 10.65 4.72
N ALA A 246 5.20 11.34 4.26
CA ALA A 246 6.15 10.78 3.31
C ALA A 246 6.89 9.55 3.87
N GLN A 247 7.31 9.61 5.14
CA GLN A 247 7.99 8.52 5.82
C GLN A 247 7.07 7.31 6.07
N TYR A 248 5.79 7.56 6.40
CA TYR A 248 4.85 6.52 6.78
C TYR A 248 3.44 6.78 6.22
N PRO A 249 3.22 6.58 4.91
CA PRO A 249 1.97 6.98 4.22
C PRO A 249 0.70 6.38 4.79
N GLN A 250 0.77 5.17 5.35
CA GLN A 250 -0.38 4.52 5.98
C GLN A 250 -0.92 5.27 7.21
N ILE A 251 -0.16 6.21 7.79
CA ILE A 251 -0.59 6.97 8.98
C ILE A 251 -1.91 7.73 8.76
N ILE A 252 -2.17 8.18 7.53
CA ILE A 252 -3.40 8.91 7.18
C ILE A 252 -4.62 7.99 6.98
N GLY A 253 -4.45 6.67 7.00
CA GLY A 253 -5.54 5.69 6.88
C GLY A 253 -5.73 4.78 8.09
N LEU A 254 -4.91 4.93 9.14
CA LEU A 254 -5.02 4.10 10.35
C LEU A 254 -6.12 4.62 11.30
N PRO A 255 -6.59 3.78 12.26
CA PRO A 255 -7.38 4.24 13.40
C PRO A 255 -6.47 5.04 14.37
N LEU A 256 -6.07 6.22 13.92
CA LEU A 256 -4.91 6.94 14.41
C LEU A 256 -5.08 7.42 15.86
N LYS A 257 -6.25 7.94 16.19
CA LYS A 257 -6.56 8.46 17.54
C LYS A 257 -6.32 7.41 18.63
N ALA A 258 -6.83 6.20 18.45
CA ALA A 258 -6.64 5.12 19.41
C ALA A 258 -5.16 4.74 19.56
N LYS A 259 -4.45 4.59 18.43
CA LYS A 259 -3.03 4.22 18.41
C LYS A 259 -2.15 5.29 19.08
N LEU A 260 -2.37 6.56 18.77
CA LEU A 260 -1.61 7.66 19.39
C LEU A 260 -1.88 7.76 20.88
N SER A 261 -3.14 7.70 21.32
CA SER A 261 -3.48 7.73 22.76
C SER A 261 -2.80 6.61 23.54
N THR A 262 -2.88 5.37 23.03
CA THR A 262 -2.29 4.20 23.70
C THR A 262 -0.77 4.33 23.79
N GLN A 263 -0.11 4.78 22.73
CA GLN A 263 1.34 4.92 22.71
C GLN A 263 1.81 6.09 23.56
N GLN A 264 1.17 7.26 23.47
CA GLN A 264 1.50 8.41 24.30
C GLN A 264 1.38 8.08 25.79
N TYR A 265 0.29 7.41 26.20
CA TYR A 265 0.11 6.95 27.57
C TYR A 265 1.22 6.01 28.02
N PHE A 266 1.60 5.05 27.18
CA PHE A 266 2.67 4.10 27.47
C PHE A 266 4.03 4.79 27.66
N PHE A 267 4.41 5.70 26.76
CA PHE A 267 5.66 6.45 26.85
C PHE A 267 5.68 7.38 28.08
N ASN A 268 4.55 8.01 28.41
CA ASN A 268 4.43 8.79 29.63
C ASN A 268 4.58 7.94 30.89
N LEU A 269 3.92 6.78 30.96
CA LEU A 269 3.96 5.90 32.12
C LEU A 269 5.36 5.31 32.34
N LYS A 270 6.00 4.81 31.28
CA LYS A 270 7.26 4.06 31.35
C LYS A 270 8.51 4.92 31.34
N LEU A 271 8.51 6.02 30.57
CA LEU A 271 9.69 6.88 30.37
C LEU A 271 9.50 8.30 30.86
N LYS A 272 8.32 8.68 31.38
CA LYS A 272 8.00 10.06 31.78
C LYS A 272 8.18 11.08 30.64
N ILE A 273 8.03 10.61 29.39
CA ILE A 273 8.00 11.49 28.23
C ILE A 273 6.65 12.22 28.22
N ASP A 274 6.71 13.54 28.10
CA ASP A 274 5.55 14.42 28.02
C ASP A 274 4.93 14.41 26.61
N PRO A 275 3.71 14.94 26.43
CA PRO A 275 3.05 14.97 25.12
C PRO A 275 3.91 15.59 24.01
N GLU A 276 4.64 16.65 24.32
CA GLU A 276 5.52 17.37 23.39
C GLU A 276 6.76 16.54 23.01
N GLY A 277 7.39 15.86 23.97
CA GLY A 277 8.44 14.90 23.70
C GLY A 277 7.96 13.72 22.85
N PHE A 278 6.75 13.23 23.09
CA PHE A 278 6.14 12.19 22.27
C PHE A 278 5.86 12.66 20.84
N ALA A 279 5.36 13.89 20.64
CA ALA A 279 5.16 14.46 19.32
C ALA A 279 6.48 14.48 18.52
N ARG A 280 7.59 14.93 19.12
CA ARG A 280 8.92 14.90 18.50
C ARG A 280 9.39 13.49 18.14
N VAL A 281 9.03 12.49 18.93
CA VAL A 281 9.30 11.07 18.63
C VAL A 281 8.56 10.64 17.36
N ILE A 282 7.27 10.98 17.26
CA ILE A 282 6.45 10.64 16.08
C ILE A 282 6.91 11.39 14.82
N GLU A 283 7.33 12.65 14.94
CA GLU A 283 7.87 13.41 13.82
C GLU A 283 9.12 12.76 13.19
N ARG A 284 9.95 12.12 14.02
CA ARG A 284 11.19 11.44 13.59
C ARG A 284 10.99 9.97 13.21
N MET A 285 9.97 9.32 13.76
CA MET A 285 9.70 7.91 13.55
C MET A 285 8.18 7.61 13.62
N PRO A 286 7.41 7.99 12.60
CA PRO A 286 5.95 7.86 12.64
C PRO A 286 5.45 6.42 12.79
N GLN A 287 6.19 5.44 12.25
CA GLN A 287 5.88 4.02 12.34
C GLN A 287 5.88 3.48 13.79
N LEU A 288 6.45 4.22 14.74
CA LEU A 288 6.47 3.87 16.15
C LEU A 288 5.07 3.66 16.73
N ILE A 289 4.05 4.35 16.18
CA ILE A 289 2.65 4.17 16.61
C ILE A 289 2.13 2.73 16.42
N SER A 290 2.73 1.98 15.50
CA SER A 290 2.36 0.61 15.16
C SER A 290 3.26 -0.45 15.80
N LEU A 291 4.33 -0.06 16.50
CA LEU A 291 5.25 -1.00 17.12
C LEU A 291 4.67 -1.58 18.42
N ASN A 292 4.95 -2.87 18.64
CA ASN A 292 4.54 -3.56 19.85
C ASN A 292 5.35 -3.07 21.06
N GLN A 293 4.67 -2.67 22.13
CA GLN A 293 5.27 -2.16 23.36
C GLN A 293 6.33 -3.10 23.96
N ASN A 294 6.15 -4.42 23.86
CA ASN A 294 7.12 -5.41 24.35
C ASN A 294 8.42 -5.38 23.56
N VAL A 295 8.36 -5.03 22.27
CA VAL A 295 9.56 -4.88 21.43
C VAL A 295 10.27 -3.58 21.82
N LEU A 296 9.52 -2.50 22.02
CA LEU A 296 10.05 -1.19 22.40
C LEU A 296 10.77 -1.21 23.76
N MET A 297 10.29 -2.00 24.72
CA MET A 297 10.88 -2.06 26.06
C MET A 297 12.24 -2.76 26.11
N LYS A 298 12.51 -3.72 25.22
CA LYS A 298 13.75 -4.52 25.29
C LYS A 298 15.02 -3.66 25.21
N PRO A 299 15.18 -2.71 24.26
CA PRO A 299 16.33 -1.81 24.24
C PRO A 299 16.36 -0.84 25.43
N ILE A 300 15.20 -0.36 25.89
CA ILE A 300 15.07 0.55 27.03
C ILE A 300 15.60 -0.14 28.31
N GLU A 301 15.10 -1.34 28.61
CA GLU A 301 15.51 -2.12 29.77
C GLU A 301 17.00 -2.47 29.74
N PHE A 302 17.53 -2.76 28.54
CA PHE A 302 18.96 -2.98 28.35
C PHE A 302 19.78 -1.74 28.77
N LEU A 303 19.39 -0.54 28.33
CA LEU A 303 20.10 0.71 28.65
C LEU A 303 20.02 1.06 30.14
N ILE A 304 18.85 0.90 30.75
CA ILE A 304 18.67 1.11 32.20
C ILE A 304 19.55 0.12 32.99
N ALA A 305 19.63 -1.15 32.56
CA ALA A 305 20.50 -2.15 33.17
C ALA A 305 22.01 -1.87 33.00
N ARG A 306 22.40 -0.85 32.23
CA ARG A 306 23.77 -0.34 32.10
C ARG A 306 24.03 0.89 32.98
N ALA A 307 23.17 1.14 33.96
CA ALA A 307 23.25 2.27 34.88
C ALA A 307 23.10 3.64 34.20
N ILE A 308 22.43 3.68 33.04
CA ILE A 308 21.98 4.94 32.44
C ILE A 308 20.66 5.32 33.13
N PRO A 309 20.55 6.51 33.73
CA PRO A 309 19.32 6.95 34.38
C PRO A 309 18.12 6.92 33.42
N SER A 310 16.94 6.58 33.94
CA SER A 310 15.72 6.50 33.12
C SER A 310 15.40 7.83 32.41
N GLU A 311 15.66 8.96 33.06
CA GLU A 311 15.51 10.29 32.46
C GLU A 311 16.44 10.51 31.25
N ASP A 312 17.68 10.02 31.33
CA ASP A 312 18.63 10.11 30.24
C ASP A 312 18.26 9.16 29.10
N VAL A 313 17.76 7.96 29.40
CA VAL A 313 17.20 7.06 28.37
C VAL A 313 16.00 7.72 27.68
N ALA A 314 15.12 8.40 28.42
CA ALA A 314 14.01 9.14 27.83
C ALA A 314 14.50 10.24 26.88
N LYS A 315 15.51 11.02 27.27
CA LYS A 315 16.16 12.03 26.40
C LYS A 315 16.76 11.39 25.15
N MET A 316 17.43 10.25 25.29
CA MET A 316 17.99 9.48 24.17
C MET A 316 16.90 9.05 23.18
N VAL A 317 15.76 8.53 23.68
CA VAL A 317 14.63 8.09 22.85
C VAL A 317 13.97 9.27 22.14
N VAL A 318 13.78 10.41 22.80
CA VAL A 318 13.23 11.63 22.16
C VAL A 318 14.17 12.12 21.05
N LYS A 319 15.48 12.07 21.28
CA LYS A 319 16.50 12.49 20.30
C LYS A 319 16.60 11.54 19.11
N CYS A 320 16.65 10.24 19.37
CA CYS A 320 16.83 9.18 18.38
C CYS A 320 15.85 8.01 18.64
N PRO A 321 14.58 8.12 18.17
CA PRO A 321 13.59 7.07 18.38
C PRO A 321 13.98 5.71 17.80
N GLN A 322 14.82 5.67 16.77
CA GLN A 322 15.29 4.42 16.16
C GLN A 322 16.01 3.51 17.16
N LEU A 323 16.51 4.08 18.26
CA LEU A 323 17.12 3.35 19.37
C LEU A 323 16.23 2.22 19.91
N VAL A 324 14.90 2.43 19.96
CA VAL A 324 13.96 1.41 20.47
C VAL A 324 13.64 0.31 19.46
N ALA A 325 14.13 0.42 18.23
CA ALA A 325 14.02 -0.61 17.20
C ALA A 325 15.33 -1.40 16.97
N VAL A 326 16.43 -1.01 17.61
CA VAL A 326 17.71 -1.72 17.48
C VAL A 326 17.65 -3.06 18.23
N PRO A 327 17.99 -4.19 17.59
CA PRO A 327 18.07 -5.48 18.27
C PRO A 327 19.06 -5.45 19.45
N VAL A 328 18.62 -5.90 20.62
CA VAL A 328 19.43 -5.86 21.86
C VAL A 328 20.78 -6.58 21.71
N GLY A 329 20.87 -7.64 20.90
CA GLY A 329 22.14 -8.31 20.63
C GLY A 329 23.19 -7.39 19.98
N LEU A 330 22.77 -6.58 18.99
CA LEU A 330 23.64 -5.62 18.31
C LEU A 330 23.99 -4.44 19.23
N MET A 331 23.00 -3.97 20.01
CA MET A 331 23.21 -2.92 21.00
C MET A 331 24.21 -3.35 22.07
N LYS A 332 24.13 -4.61 22.53
CA LYS A 332 25.03 -5.22 23.51
C LYS A 332 26.47 -5.24 23.00
N ASN A 333 26.70 -5.73 21.79
CA ASN A 333 28.04 -5.78 21.19
C ASN A 333 28.64 -4.37 21.07
N SER A 334 27.85 -3.42 20.57
CA SER A 334 28.29 -2.03 20.38
C SER A 334 28.60 -1.33 21.71
N TYR A 335 27.81 -1.59 22.75
CA TYR A 335 28.04 -1.06 24.09
C TYR A 335 29.35 -1.59 24.70
N TYR A 336 29.63 -2.90 24.60
CA TYR A 336 30.86 -3.46 25.15
C TYR A 336 32.10 -3.00 24.38
N PHE A 337 32.01 -2.86 23.07
CA PHE A 337 33.08 -2.23 22.29
C PHE A 337 33.35 -0.80 22.78
N PHE A 338 32.30 0.01 22.94
CA PHE A 338 32.42 1.39 23.42
C PHE A 338 33.06 1.47 24.82
N LYS A 339 32.60 0.63 25.74
CA LYS A 339 33.06 0.69 27.14
C LYS A 339 34.44 0.07 27.32
N SER A 340 34.71 -1.07 26.69
CA SER A 340 35.93 -1.87 26.93
C SER A 340 37.06 -1.54 25.97
N GLU A 341 36.77 -1.40 24.67
CA GLU A 341 37.81 -1.19 23.64
C GLU A 341 38.03 0.30 23.33
N MET A 342 36.96 1.11 23.35
CA MET A 342 37.09 2.57 23.20
C MET A 342 37.42 3.28 24.52
N GLY A 343 37.08 2.68 25.66
CA GLY A 343 37.36 3.25 26.99
C GLY A 343 36.70 4.59 27.24
N ARG A 344 35.57 4.88 26.57
CA ARG A 344 34.90 6.19 26.61
C ARG A 344 33.83 6.27 27.72
N PRO A 345 33.57 7.47 28.27
CA PRO A 345 32.52 7.65 29.26
C PRO A 345 31.13 7.41 28.67
N VAL A 346 30.28 6.69 29.42
CA VAL A 346 28.89 6.35 29.03
C VAL A 346 28.03 7.59 28.74
N LYS A 347 28.37 8.74 29.35
CA LYS A 347 27.70 10.02 29.10
C LYS A 347 27.68 10.40 27.61
N GLU A 348 28.72 10.06 26.85
CA GLU A 348 28.74 10.36 25.42
C GLU A 348 27.70 9.58 24.62
N LEU A 349 27.27 8.40 25.11
CA LEU A 349 26.16 7.65 24.50
C LEU A 349 24.82 8.35 24.74
N VAL A 350 24.66 9.05 25.86
CA VAL A 350 23.47 9.87 26.13
C VAL A 350 23.48 11.11 25.23
N GLU A 351 24.65 11.71 25.03
CA GLU A 351 24.84 12.86 24.16
C GLU A 351 24.71 12.50 22.67
N PHE A 352 25.04 11.26 22.27
CA PHE A 352 24.95 10.77 20.89
C PHE A 352 24.36 9.33 20.83
N PRO A 353 23.05 9.16 21.09
CA PRO A 353 22.38 7.86 21.08
C PRO A 353 22.39 7.16 19.72
N GLU A 354 22.55 7.93 18.64
CA GLU A 354 22.72 7.43 17.27
C GLU A 354 23.92 6.47 17.14
N TYR A 355 24.87 6.47 18.09
CA TYR A 355 25.92 5.46 18.15
C TYR A 355 25.40 4.03 17.94
N PHE A 356 24.27 3.69 18.56
CA PHE A 356 23.70 2.35 18.50
C PHE A 356 23.02 2.00 17.18
N THR A 357 22.78 2.99 16.30
CA THR A 357 22.16 2.75 14.99
C THR A 357 23.19 2.49 13.90
N TYR A 358 24.48 2.77 14.15
CA TYR A 358 25.56 2.46 13.22
C TYR A 358 26.02 1.00 13.35
N GLY A 359 26.41 0.41 12.22
CA GLY A 359 26.99 -0.94 12.19
C GLY A 359 28.33 -1.02 12.91
N LEU A 360 28.44 -1.92 13.89
CA LEU A 360 29.67 -2.11 14.69
C LEU A 360 30.87 -2.50 13.83
N GLU A 361 30.72 -3.58 13.04
CA GLU A 361 31.80 -4.13 12.22
C GLU A 361 32.04 -3.32 10.94
N SER A 362 30.98 -2.75 10.35
CA SER A 362 31.07 -2.04 9.07
C SER A 362 31.52 -0.59 9.20
N ARG A 363 31.18 0.10 10.31
CA ARG A 363 31.46 1.54 10.45
C ARG A 363 32.21 1.91 11.73
N ILE A 364 31.78 1.43 12.90
CA ILE A 364 32.35 1.89 14.17
C ILE A 364 33.81 1.41 14.33
N LYS A 365 34.05 0.10 14.23
CA LYS A 365 35.38 -0.50 14.39
C LYS A 365 36.42 0.00 13.37
N PRO A 366 36.15 -0.01 12.05
CA PRO A 366 37.12 0.43 11.06
C PRO A 366 37.54 1.89 11.28
N ARG A 367 36.57 2.78 11.57
CA ARG A 367 36.86 4.19 11.80
C ARG A 367 37.61 4.44 13.10
N TYR A 368 37.29 3.71 14.17
CA TYR A 368 38.02 3.81 15.42
C TYR A 368 39.50 3.38 15.27
N GLN A 369 39.77 2.27 14.58
CA GLN A 369 41.12 1.79 14.31
C GLN A 369 41.95 2.81 13.52
N ARG A 370 41.34 3.48 12.52
CA ARG A 370 41.98 4.55 11.75
C ARG A 370 42.32 5.77 12.59
N LEU A 371 41.49 6.12 13.57
CA LEU A 371 41.81 7.21 14.50
C LEU A 371 42.93 6.84 15.47
N GLN A 372 42.93 5.61 15.98
CA GLN A 372 43.99 5.14 16.86
C GLN A 372 45.36 5.18 16.17
N SER A 373 45.45 4.77 14.90
CA SER A 373 46.74 4.78 14.18
C SER A 373 47.30 6.20 13.95
N LYS A 374 46.43 7.22 13.94
CA LYS A 374 46.82 8.63 13.81
C LYS A 374 46.84 9.42 15.13
N GLY A 375 46.46 8.79 16.25
CA GLY A 375 46.39 9.44 17.57
C GLY A 375 45.33 10.54 17.69
N ILE A 376 44.29 10.53 16.85
CA ILE A 376 43.25 11.59 16.81
C ILE A 376 42.17 11.32 17.86
N ARG A 377 41.78 12.34 18.62
CA ARG A 377 40.62 12.32 19.54
C ARG A 377 39.51 13.20 19.01
N CYS A 378 38.28 12.70 18.99
CA CYS A 378 37.11 13.42 18.46
C CYS A 378 35.81 12.99 19.14
N SER A 379 34.73 13.77 18.97
CA SER A 379 33.38 13.39 19.41
C SER A 379 32.84 12.19 18.62
N LEU A 380 31.85 11.47 19.18
CA LEU A 380 31.17 10.37 18.47
C LEU A 380 30.46 10.86 17.20
N ALA A 381 29.87 12.06 17.26
CA ALA A 381 29.25 12.69 16.11
C ALA A 381 30.27 12.94 14.99
N TRP A 382 31.44 13.47 15.32
CA TRP A 382 32.51 13.67 14.32
C TRP A 382 32.95 12.33 13.68
N LEU A 383 33.07 11.28 14.50
CA LEU A 383 33.50 9.96 14.05
C LEU A 383 32.48 9.28 13.12
N LEU A 384 31.19 9.34 13.45
CA LEU A 384 30.17 8.49 12.84
C LEU A 384 29.20 9.24 11.92
N ASN A 385 28.96 10.52 12.17
CA ASN A 385 27.94 11.32 11.48
C ASN A 385 28.48 11.94 10.17
N CYS A 386 29.01 11.09 9.29
CA CYS A 386 29.47 11.46 7.95
C CYS A 386 29.56 10.25 7.02
N SER A 387 29.56 10.49 5.71
CA SER A 387 29.84 9.46 4.70
C SER A 387 31.27 8.95 4.81
N ASP A 388 31.56 7.79 4.21
CA ASP A 388 32.91 7.22 4.23
C ASP A 388 33.91 8.11 3.49
N GLN A 389 33.49 8.72 2.37
CA GLN A 389 34.27 9.73 1.66
C GLN A 389 34.63 10.92 2.56
N ARG A 390 33.63 11.53 3.22
CA ARG A 390 33.87 12.70 4.09
C ARG A 390 34.70 12.33 5.32
N PHE A 391 34.59 11.10 5.81
CA PHE A 391 35.45 10.60 6.86
C PHE A 391 36.91 10.50 6.41
N GLU A 392 37.18 10.03 5.19
CA GLU A 392 38.54 9.97 4.64
C GLU A 392 39.12 11.38 4.39
N GLU A 393 38.32 12.29 3.84
CA GLU A 393 38.70 13.70 3.69
C GLU A 393 39.08 14.33 5.04
N ARG A 394 38.29 14.06 6.09
CA ARG A 394 38.58 14.48 7.47
C ARG A 394 39.86 13.89 8.04
N LEU A 395 40.28 12.71 7.58
CA LEU A 395 41.55 12.11 7.99
C LEU A 395 42.75 12.69 7.24
N GLN A 396 42.54 13.31 6.08
CA GLN A 396 43.59 13.86 5.23
C GLN A 396 43.82 15.37 5.41
N ALA A 397 42.76 16.12 5.74
CA ALA A 397 42.86 17.56 5.95
C ALA A 397 43.37 17.89 7.37
N ASP A 398 44.42 18.71 7.48
CA ASP A 398 44.95 19.27 8.73
C ASP A 398 44.00 20.27 9.43
N TYR A 399 42.75 20.39 8.97
CA TYR A 399 41.74 21.31 9.50
C TYR A 399 40.53 20.55 10.04
N ILE A 400 40.28 20.71 11.34
CA ILE A 400 39.04 20.26 11.99
C ILE A 400 37.93 21.22 11.55
N GLU A 401 37.10 20.82 10.57
CA GLU A 401 35.84 21.53 10.32
C GLU A 401 34.96 21.51 11.57
N THR A 402 34.35 22.66 11.86
CA THR A 402 33.32 22.82 12.90
C THR A 402 32.16 21.85 12.70
N GLU A 403 31.69 21.28 13.81
CA GLU A 403 30.60 20.31 13.87
C GLU A 403 29.36 20.80 13.09
N SER A 404 29.12 20.25 11.90
CA SER A 404 27.82 20.37 11.25
C SER A 404 26.87 19.36 11.87
N ALA A 405 25.63 19.75 12.17
CA ALA A 405 24.56 18.79 12.43
C ALA A 405 24.43 17.87 11.21
N GLY A 406 25.01 16.67 11.30
CA GLY A 406 24.92 15.68 10.23
C GLY A 406 23.47 15.22 10.04
N PRO A 407 23.18 14.40 9.02
CA PRO A 407 21.82 14.01 8.70
C PRO A 407 21.16 13.40 9.95
N SER A 408 20.07 14.01 10.41
CA SER A 408 19.19 13.35 11.35
C SER A 408 18.72 12.07 10.66
N PHE A 409 18.94 10.90 11.29
CA PHE A 409 18.38 9.65 10.80
C PHE A 409 16.88 9.78 10.89
N ILE A 410 16.27 10.07 9.75
CA ILE A 410 14.83 10.01 9.53
C ILE A 410 14.65 8.70 8.75
N MET A 411 13.85 7.78 9.29
CA MET A 411 13.51 6.57 8.55
C MET A 411 12.66 6.98 7.35
N GLY A 412 13.27 7.06 6.16
CA GLY A 412 12.67 7.65 4.95
C GLY A 412 13.58 8.60 4.16
N GLY A 413 14.84 8.78 4.57
CA GLY A 413 15.78 9.67 3.88
C GLY A 413 15.48 11.15 4.11
N LYS A 414 16.41 12.04 3.74
CA LYS A 414 16.13 13.48 3.69
C LYS A 414 15.13 13.70 2.54
N LEU A 415 14.00 14.33 2.86
CA LEU A 415 13.12 14.90 1.84
C LEU A 415 13.87 16.10 1.22
N GLU A 416 14.70 15.85 0.21
CA GLU A 416 15.40 16.91 -0.48
C GLU A 416 14.40 17.74 -1.28
N LEU A 417 14.17 18.98 -0.81
CA LEU A 417 13.42 19.99 -1.52
C LEU A 417 14.30 20.52 -2.67
N PRO A 418 13.80 20.61 -3.91
CA PRO A 418 14.64 21.02 -5.03
C PRO A 418 15.05 22.48 -4.87
N GLY A 419 16.35 22.69 -4.70
CA GLY A 419 17.00 23.99 -4.51
C GLY A 419 18.50 23.80 -4.28
N GLY A 420 19.21 23.26 -5.27
CA GLY A 420 20.65 23.03 -5.26
C GLY A 420 21.07 22.18 -6.46
N GLU A 421 22.15 22.56 -7.11
CA GLU A 421 22.52 22.18 -8.48
C GLU A 421 22.77 20.68 -8.71
N ILE A 422 22.50 20.29 -9.97
CA ILE A 422 22.62 18.96 -10.58
C ILE A 422 24.06 18.47 -10.56
N MET A 423 24.33 17.25 -10.06
CA MET A 423 25.37 16.35 -10.61
C MET A 423 25.04 14.86 -10.40
N SER A 424 24.79 14.19 -11.53
CA SER A 424 24.95 12.78 -11.91
C SER A 424 24.73 11.64 -10.90
N ASP A 425 23.67 10.86 -11.17
CA ASP A 425 23.42 9.51 -10.66
C ASP A 425 24.47 8.51 -11.19
N VAL A 426 25.07 7.75 -10.28
CA VAL A 426 25.58 6.40 -10.55
C VAL A 426 24.95 5.50 -9.50
N ASP A 427 24.07 4.62 -9.96
CA ASP A 427 23.37 3.62 -9.16
C ASP A 427 24.37 2.64 -8.52
N GLU A 428 24.46 2.64 -7.19
CA GLU A 428 24.89 1.47 -6.43
C GLU A 428 23.75 1.11 -5.46
N GLU A 429 23.10 -0.03 -5.74
CA GLU A 429 22.12 -0.67 -4.88
C GLU A 429 22.74 -0.91 -3.48
N SER A 430 22.28 -0.13 -2.50
CA SER A 430 22.73 -0.21 -1.11
C SER A 430 21.87 -1.22 -0.32
N ASP A 431 22.52 -2.05 0.47
CA ASP A 431 22.00 -3.10 1.38
C ASP A 431 20.88 -2.66 2.37
N ASP A 432 20.48 -1.39 2.37
CA ASP A 432 19.40 -0.83 3.20
C ASP A 432 18.00 -1.33 2.78
N GLU A 433 17.83 -1.94 1.60
CA GLU A 433 16.57 -2.56 1.18
C GLU A 433 16.19 -3.84 1.96
N ILE A 434 17.14 -4.44 2.69
CA ILE A 434 16.94 -5.71 3.41
C ILE A 434 16.08 -5.52 4.67
N LEU A 435 16.07 -4.31 5.26
CA LEU A 435 15.28 -4.04 6.47
C LEU A 435 13.78 -3.87 6.20
N TYR A 436 13.38 -3.50 4.97
CA TYR A 436 11.97 -3.29 4.65
C TYR A 436 11.21 -4.59 4.32
N ARG A 437 11.90 -5.60 3.76
CA ARG A 437 11.25 -6.88 3.39
C ARG A 437 10.91 -7.78 4.58
N ARG A 438 11.47 -7.55 5.78
CA ARG A 438 11.24 -8.42 6.94
C ARG A 438 10.16 -7.94 7.92
N THR A 439 9.60 -6.75 7.73
CA THR A 439 8.57 -6.20 8.65
C THR A 439 7.15 -6.25 8.07
N VAL A 440 6.97 -6.74 6.83
CA VAL A 440 5.64 -6.90 6.18
C VAL A 440 5.20 -8.38 6.14
N SER A 441 5.85 -9.24 6.92
CA SER A 441 5.43 -10.62 7.14
C SER A 441 5.35 -10.90 8.63
N LEU A 442 4.42 -10.22 9.31
CA LEU A 442 3.73 -10.66 10.53
C LEU A 442 2.50 -9.77 10.77
#